data_AF-A0A3N4VBR8-F1
#
_entry.id   AF-A0A3N4VBR8-F1
#
_cell.length_a   1.000
_cell.length_b   1.000
_cell.length_c   1.000
_cell.angle_alpha   90.00
_cell.angle_beta   90.00
_cell.angle_gamma   90.00
#
_symmetry.space_group_name_H-M   'P 1'
#
loop_
_entity.id
_entity.type
_entity.pdbx_description
1 polymer ?
#
loop_
_entity_poly.entity_id
_entity_poly.type
_entity_poly.pdbx_seq_one_letter_code
_entity_poly.pdbx_strand_id
1 'polypeptide(L)'
;MVIVASLTLSQASAALAAPSCRFERWVTQLDKGANTYVASIGTDSELEAARNFRQQMQLYSRDQLLQQIDAADLGANKAPMLDFISARHHLLTLIQNDWPQMARRYGTDARFIQQSTAMTTFFAHTYCDPLDKDHLNDATQNDTFNGKIAAWVMISALGTILTGLGVWAILRSRKSKRKLENAPLPEFDLDATPEEDSASSAEEAFQ
;
A
#
# COMPACT_ATOMS: atom_id res chain seq x y z
N MET A 1 -61.15 32.97 5.85
CA MET A 1 -60.27 31.88 6.33
C MET A 1 -58.93 32.06 5.64
N VAL A 2 -57.90 32.47 6.38
CA VAL A 2 -56.55 32.64 5.85
C VAL A 2 -55.76 31.41 6.28
N ILE A 3 -55.48 30.52 5.32
CA ILE A 3 -54.64 29.35 5.56
C ILE A 3 -53.20 29.84 5.55
N VAL A 4 -52.65 30.00 6.75
CA VAL A 4 -51.22 30.24 6.97
C VAL A 4 -50.50 28.94 6.66
N ALA A 5 -50.02 28.82 5.42
CA ALA A 5 -49.15 27.73 5.02
C ALA A 5 -47.77 27.94 5.68
N SER A 6 -47.56 27.29 6.82
CA SER A 6 -46.26 27.17 7.46
C SER A 6 -45.32 26.42 6.53
N LEU A 7 -44.49 27.14 5.78
CA LEU A 7 -43.31 26.57 5.13
C LEU A 7 -42.38 26.07 6.23
N THR A 8 -42.41 24.76 6.47
CA THR A 8 -41.33 24.07 7.15
C THR A 8 -40.10 24.20 6.26
N LEU A 9 -39.22 25.13 6.61
CA LEU A 9 -37.84 25.20 6.13
C LEU A 9 -37.16 23.87 6.51
N SER A 10 -37.30 22.88 5.64
CA SER A 10 -36.34 21.81 5.55
C SER A 10 -35.04 22.46 5.12
N GLN A 11 -34.17 22.78 6.09
CA GLN A 11 -32.74 22.93 5.85
C GLN A 11 -32.29 21.59 5.28
N ALA A 12 -32.41 21.43 3.96
CA ALA A 12 -31.54 20.55 3.24
C ALA A 12 -30.15 21.11 3.54
N SER A 13 -29.46 20.51 4.50
CA SER A 13 -28.01 20.60 4.60
C SER A 13 -27.53 20.14 3.24
N ALA A 14 -27.35 21.08 2.32
CA ALA A 14 -26.46 20.86 1.20
C ALA A 14 -25.18 20.41 1.91
N ALA A 15 -24.88 19.11 1.79
CA ALA A 15 -23.66 18.55 2.33
C ALA A 15 -22.56 19.36 1.66
N LEU A 16 -22.08 20.38 2.37
CA LEU A 16 -20.87 21.06 2.00
C LEU A 16 -19.84 19.94 2.00
N ALA A 17 -19.19 19.75 0.86
CA ALA A 17 -18.05 18.86 0.68
C ALA A 17 -16.97 19.25 1.69
N ALA A 18 -17.12 18.77 2.92
CA ALA A 18 -16.42 19.25 4.09
C ALA A 18 -15.65 18.05 4.66
N PRO A 19 -14.32 18.11 4.71
CA PRO A 19 -13.54 17.07 5.34
C PRO A 19 -13.83 17.03 6.84
N SER A 20 -13.70 15.85 7.46
CA SER A 20 -13.69 15.78 8.93
C SER A 20 -12.58 16.66 9.52
N CYS A 21 -12.84 17.30 10.66
CA CYS A 21 -11.86 18.17 11.31
C CYS A 21 -10.55 17.45 11.70
N ARG A 22 -10.60 16.12 11.83
CA ARG A 22 -9.41 15.30 12.07
C ARG A 22 -8.60 15.12 10.80
N PHE A 23 -9.25 14.87 9.66
CA PHE A 23 -8.58 14.78 8.37
C PHE A 23 -7.89 16.10 8.01
N GLU A 24 -8.58 17.24 8.14
CA GLU A 24 -7.97 18.57 7.95
C GLU A 24 -6.72 18.74 8.83
N ARG A 25 -6.83 18.43 10.13
CA ARG A 25 -5.71 18.55 11.05
C ARG A 25 -4.52 17.69 10.63
N TRP A 26 -4.78 16.44 10.21
CA TRP A 26 -3.73 15.55 9.74
C TRP A 26 -3.07 16.09 8.47
N VAL A 27 -3.84 16.50 7.45
CA VAL A 27 -3.30 17.10 6.22
C VAL A 27 -2.46 18.34 6.53
N THR A 28 -2.92 19.19 7.44
CA THR A 28 -2.19 20.40 7.88
C THR A 28 -0.88 20.06 8.57
N GLN A 29 -0.88 19.08 9.49
CA GLN A 29 0.35 18.64 10.17
C GLN A 29 1.30 17.93 9.21
N LEU A 30 0.77 17.19 8.24
CA LEU A 30 1.55 16.56 7.20
C LEU A 30 2.29 17.60 6.35
N ASP A 31 1.60 18.66 5.91
CA ASP A 31 2.22 19.75 5.15
C ASP A 31 3.31 20.45 5.96
N LYS A 32 2.99 20.78 7.22
CA LYS A 32 3.94 21.42 8.13
C LYS A 32 5.18 20.55 8.34
N GLY A 33 5.00 19.25 8.54
CA GLY A 33 6.09 18.28 8.68
C GLY A 33 6.97 18.22 7.43
N ALA A 34 6.35 18.15 6.26
CA ALA A 34 7.06 18.14 4.98
C ALA A 34 7.90 19.41 4.78
N ASN A 35 7.29 20.58 4.97
CA ASN A 35 7.96 21.87 4.80
C ASN A 35 9.07 22.08 5.84
N THR A 36 8.86 21.64 7.09
CA THR A 36 9.90 21.66 8.13
C THR A 36 11.07 20.79 7.74
N TYR A 37 10.83 19.57 7.24
CA TYR A 37 11.89 18.70 6.74
C TYR A 37 12.67 19.39 5.61
N VAL A 38 11.99 19.87 4.56
CA VAL A 38 12.65 20.54 3.42
C VAL A 38 13.53 21.71 3.87
N ALA A 39 13.05 22.52 4.82
CA ALA A 39 13.80 23.64 5.38
C ALA A 39 15.00 23.21 6.25
N SER A 40 14.95 22.02 6.83
CA SER A 40 16.00 21.47 7.70
C SER A 40 17.09 20.68 6.97
N ILE A 41 16.93 20.40 5.67
CA ILE A 41 17.92 19.61 4.92
C ILE A 41 19.30 20.27 5.05
N GLY A 42 20.33 19.51 5.40
CA GLY A 42 21.70 19.99 5.57
C GLY A 42 21.95 20.80 6.85
N THR A 43 21.02 20.79 7.81
CA THR A 43 21.21 21.38 9.13
C THR A 43 21.21 20.29 10.22
N ASP A 44 21.60 20.66 11.44
CA ASP A 44 21.62 19.73 12.58
C ASP A 44 20.24 19.19 12.96
N SER A 45 19.14 19.84 12.52
CA SER A 45 17.78 19.41 12.81
C SER A 45 17.17 18.47 11.77
N GLU A 46 17.90 18.16 10.68
CA GLU A 46 17.40 17.34 9.56
C GLU A 46 16.83 16.00 10.03
N LEU A 47 17.60 15.30 10.89
CA LEU A 47 17.23 13.96 11.35
C LEU A 47 15.94 13.96 12.18
N GLU A 48 15.76 14.96 13.04
CA GLU A 48 14.55 15.09 13.85
C GLU A 48 13.35 15.47 12.98
N ALA A 49 13.51 16.42 12.07
CA ALA A 49 12.46 16.83 11.14
C ALA A 49 12.01 15.66 10.23
N ALA A 50 12.96 14.86 9.72
CA ALA A 50 12.67 13.67 8.94
C ALA A 50 11.89 12.61 9.74
N ARG A 51 12.23 12.40 11.02
CA ARG A 51 11.50 11.48 11.91
C ARG A 51 10.07 11.96 12.14
N ASN A 52 9.89 13.23 12.47
CA ASN A 52 8.58 13.82 12.71
C ASN A 52 7.70 13.74 11.46
N PHE A 53 8.24 14.07 10.29
CA PHE A 53 7.51 13.96 9.03
C PHE A 53 7.13 12.51 8.71
N ARG A 54 8.04 11.55 8.90
CA ARG A 54 7.76 10.12 8.72
C ARG A 54 6.62 9.64 9.63
N GLN A 55 6.62 10.05 10.90
CA GLN A 55 5.56 9.68 11.85
C GLN A 55 4.18 10.19 11.38
N GLN A 56 4.09 11.42 10.86
CA GLN A 56 2.82 11.94 10.32
C GLN A 56 2.34 11.15 9.10
N MET A 57 3.24 10.79 8.18
CA MET A 57 2.91 9.98 7.00
C MET A 57 2.47 8.55 7.33
N GLN A 58 2.99 7.99 8.43
CA GLN A 58 2.71 6.61 8.85
C GLN A 58 1.56 6.50 9.86
N LEU A 59 0.95 7.63 10.24
CA LEU A 59 -0.09 7.65 11.26
C LEU A 59 -1.33 6.85 10.84
N TYR A 60 -1.67 6.86 9.55
CA TYR A 60 -2.83 6.19 8.99
C TYR A 60 -2.45 5.33 7.79
N SER A 61 -3.13 4.20 7.62
CA SER A 61 -2.95 3.33 6.47
C SER A 61 -3.49 3.98 5.20
N ARG A 62 -3.01 3.53 4.04
CA ARG A 62 -3.53 3.96 2.73
C ARG A 62 -5.05 3.74 2.63
N ASP A 63 -5.55 2.62 3.12
CA ASP A 63 -6.96 2.26 3.00
C ASP A 63 -7.84 3.12 3.90
N GLN A 64 -7.37 3.48 5.10
CA GLN A 64 -8.04 4.45 5.98
C GLN A 64 -8.11 5.83 5.33
N LEU A 65 -7.00 6.29 4.74
CA LEU A 65 -6.95 7.58 4.05
C LEU A 65 -7.89 7.63 2.84
N LEU A 66 -7.92 6.58 2.03
CA LEU A 66 -8.80 6.50 0.87
C LEU A 66 -10.27 6.50 1.30
N GLN A 67 -10.63 5.72 2.33
CA GLN A 67 -11.99 5.72 2.88
C GLN A 67 -12.39 7.10 3.42
N GLN A 68 -11.48 7.79 4.12
CA GLN A 68 -11.76 9.14 4.62
C GLN A 68 -11.96 10.14 3.47
N ILE A 69 -11.12 10.09 2.43
CA ILE A 69 -11.20 10.99 1.27
C ILE A 69 -12.48 10.72 0.46
N ASP A 70 -12.86 9.46 0.33
CA ASP A 70 -14.08 9.05 -0.37
C ASP A 70 -15.34 9.47 0.41
N ALA A 71 -15.31 9.37 1.74
CA ALA A 71 -16.41 9.77 2.60
C ALA A 71 -16.63 11.30 2.66
N ALA A 72 -15.56 12.08 2.58
CA ALA A 72 -15.60 13.54 2.66
C ALA A 72 -16.25 14.24 1.44
N ASP A 73 -16.65 13.48 0.42
CA ASP A 73 -17.29 13.96 -0.82
C ASP A 73 -16.66 15.24 -1.40
N LEU A 74 -15.32 15.27 -1.49
CA LEU A 74 -14.52 16.46 -1.83
C LEU A 74 -14.80 17.05 -3.24
N GLY A 75 -15.65 16.40 -4.04
CA GLY A 75 -15.98 16.81 -5.41
C GLY A 75 -14.72 17.04 -6.26
N ALA A 76 -14.61 18.23 -6.85
CA ALA A 76 -13.47 18.63 -7.67
C ALA A 76 -12.12 18.67 -6.92
N ASN A 77 -12.14 18.73 -5.58
CA ASN A 77 -10.93 18.78 -4.75
C ASN A 77 -10.36 17.40 -4.41
N LYS A 78 -11.05 16.31 -4.76
CA LYS A 78 -10.59 14.94 -4.48
C LYS A 78 -9.26 14.62 -5.15
N ALA A 79 -9.13 14.88 -6.45
CA ALA A 79 -7.90 14.60 -7.18
C ALA A 79 -6.71 15.48 -6.69
N PRO A 80 -6.88 16.80 -6.51
CA PRO A 80 -5.86 17.64 -5.86
C PRO A 80 -5.42 17.14 -4.48
N MET A 81 -6.35 16.63 -3.66
CA MET A 81 -6.03 16.04 -2.34
C MET A 81 -5.15 14.79 -2.46
N LEU A 82 -5.49 13.88 -3.38
CA LEU A 82 -4.69 12.67 -3.62
C LEU A 82 -3.29 13.01 -4.16
N ASP A 83 -3.21 13.96 -5.10
CA ASP A 83 -1.94 14.44 -5.65
C ASP A 83 -1.07 15.10 -4.57
N PHE A 84 -1.69 15.89 -3.68
CA PHE A 84 -1.03 16.49 -2.54
C PHE A 84 -0.40 15.41 -1.64
N ILE A 85 -1.17 14.40 -1.22
CA ILE A 85 -0.69 13.32 -0.35
C ILE A 85 0.41 12.51 -1.05
N SER A 86 0.21 12.19 -2.34
CA SER A 86 1.17 11.47 -3.16
C SER A 86 2.51 12.20 -3.23
N ALA A 87 2.50 13.52 -3.40
CA ALA A 87 3.72 14.33 -3.41
C ALA A 87 4.49 14.26 -2.08
N ARG A 88 3.80 14.28 -0.94
CA ARG A 88 4.44 14.15 0.38
C ARG A 88 4.97 12.73 0.59
N HIS A 89 4.25 11.72 0.09
CA HIS A 89 4.75 10.36 0.10
C HIS A 89 6.01 10.20 -0.75
N HIS A 90 6.06 10.83 -1.93
CA HIS A 90 7.26 10.82 -2.77
C HIS A 90 8.46 11.47 -2.05
N LEU A 91 8.25 12.62 -1.39
CA LEU A 91 9.28 13.24 -0.55
C LEU A 91 9.78 12.28 0.54
N LEU A 92 8.89 11.51 1.19
CA LEU A 92 9.27 10.48 2.15
C LEU A 92 10.12 9.36 1.49
N THR A 93 9.79 8.93 0.27
CA THR A 93 10.60 7.96 -0.46
C THR A 93 12.01 8.49 -0.72
N LEU A 94 12.15 9.77 -1.08
CA LEU A 94 13.47 10.41 -1.27
C LEU A 94 14.29 10.42 0.03
N ILE A 95 13.64 10.67 1.18
CA ILE A 95 14.27 10.56 2.50
C ILE A 95 14.74 9.12 2.77
N GLN A 96 13.89 8.13 2.51
CA GLN A 96 14.18 6.72 2.81
C GLN A 96 15.31 6.15 1.95
N ASN A 97 15.45 6.65 0.72
CA ASN A 97 16.51 6.26 -0.20
C ASN A 97 17.81 7.07 -0.01
N ASP A 98 17.88 7.91 1.02
CA ASP A 98 19.05 8.74 1.34
C ASP A 98 19.43 9.70 0.19
N TRP A 99 18.44 10.35 -0.43
CA TRP A 99 18.62 11.30 -1.53
C TRP A 99 18.30 12.76 -1.11
N PRO A 100 19.03 13.36 -0.17
CA PRO A 100 18.70 14.68 0.40
C PRO A 100 18.74 15.81 -0.63
N GLN A 101 19.63 15.75 -1.62
CA GLN A 101 19.69 16.75 -2.70
C GLN A 101 18.45 16.73 -3.60
N MET A 102 17.96 15.53 -3.93
CA MET A 102 16.72 15.39 -4.70
C MET A 102 15.51 15.78 -3.86
N ALA A 103 15.49 15.41 -2.58
CA ALA A 103 14.45 15.82 -1.64
C ALA A 103 14.36 17.35 -1.52
N ARG A 104 15.51 18.04 -1.41
CA ARG A 104 15.59 19.50 -1.42
C ARG A 104 15.03 20.07 -2.71
N ARG A 105 15.54 19.62 -3.86
CA ARG A 105 15.09 20.09 -5.18
C ARG A 105 13.58 19.93 -5.35
N TYR A 106 13.06 18.76 -4.98
CA TYR A 106 11.63 18.44 -5.06
C TYR A 106 10.79 19.31 -4.13
N GLY A 107 11.21 19.48 -2.87
CA GLY A 107 10.51 20.31 -1.89
C GLY A 107 10.54 21.81 -2.19
N THR A 108 11.54 22.28 -2.94
CA THR A 108 11.63 23.66 -3.42
C THR A 108 10.99 23.88 -4.80
N ASP A 109 10.42 22.84 -5.41
CA ASP A 109 9.77 22.94 -6.71
C ASP A 109 8.49 23.80 -6.61
N ALA A 110 8.28 24.67 -7.61
CA ALA A 110 7.12 25.57 -7.64
C ALA A 110 5.79 24.82 -7.55
N ARG A 111 5.69 23.62 -8.15
CA ARG A 111 4.49 22.79 -8.08
C ARG A 111 4.26 22.25 -6.67
N PHE A 112 5.31 21.83 -5.96
CA PHE A 112 5.21 21.35 -4.59
C PHE A 112 4.68 22.46 -3.65
N ILE A 113 5.23 23.66 -3.80
CA ILE A 113 4.81 24.84 -3.04
C ILE A 113 3.38 25.23 -3.40
N GLN A 114 3.02 25.24 -4.69
CA GLN A 114 1.67 25.57 -5.14
C GLN A 114 0.63 24.59 -4.56
N GLN A 115 0.96 23.30 -4.42
CA GLN A 115 0.08 22.33 -3.76
C GLN A 115 -0.15 22.67 -2.27
N SER A 116 0.88 23.09 -1.53
CA SER A 116 0.71 23.56 -0.14
C SER A 116 -0.20 24.79 -0.06
N THR A 117 0.03 25.77 -0.93
CA THR A 117 -0.80 26.98 -0.98
C THR A 117 -2.25 26.65 -1.32
N ALA A 118 -2.48 25.84 -2.35
CA ALA A 118 -3.82 25.42 -2.76
C ALA A 118 -4.56 24.70 -1.63
N MET A 119 -3.87 23.83 -0.88
CA MET A 119 -4.46 23.12 0.25
C MET A 119 -4.81 24.05 1.41
N THR A 120 -3.93 25.00 1.71
CA THR A 120 -4.19 26.04 2.72
C THR A 120 -5.40 26.88 2.33
N THR A 121 -5.48 27.30 1.06
CA THR A 121 -6.64 28.04 0.54
C THR A 121 -7.91 27.20 0.60
N PHE A 122 -7.85 25.91 0.27
CA PHE A 122 -9.00 25.00 0.35
C PHE A 122 -9.59 24.95 1.76
N PHE A 123 -8.77 24.69 2.78
CA PHE A 123 -9.24 24.62 4.17
C PHE A 123 -9.65 25.99 4.74
N ALA A 124 -9.06 27.10 4.26
CA ALA A 124 -9.51 28.43 4.65
C ALA A 124 -10.93 28.76 4.16
N HIS A 125 -11.40 28.13 3.08
CA HIS A 125 -12.72 28.36 2.48
C HIS A 125 -13.69 27.18 2.69
N THR A 126 -13.24 26.11 3.32
CA THR A 126 -14.03 24.90 3.56
C THR A 126 -13.95 24.56 5.04
N TYR A 127 -14.99 24.89 5.79
CA TYR A 127 -15.08 24.51 7.20
C TYR A 127 -15.12 23.00 7.32
N CYS A 128 -14.31 22.44 8.21
CA CYS A 128 -14.41 21.03 8.52
C CYS A 128 -15.72 20.70 9.24
N ASP A 129 -16.19 19.48 9.03
CA ASP A 129 -17.33 18.93 9.75
C ASP A 129 -16.84 18.22 11.03
N PRO A 130 -17.25 18.68 12.24
CA PRO A 130 -16.91 18.01 13.49
C PRO A 130 -17.71 16.72 13.74
N LEU A 131 -18.79 16.49 12.99
CA LEU A 131 -19.68 15.34 13.11
C LEU A 131 -19.48 14.30 12.00
N ASP A 132 -18.68 14.61 10.97
CA ASP A 132 -18.37 13.68 9.90
C ASP A 132 -17.65 12.43 10.42
N LYS A 133 -17.88 11.31 9.75
CA LYS A 133 -17.35 10.02 10.14
C LYS A 133 -15.83 10.01 9.98
N ASP A 134 -15.15 9.59 11.05
CA ASP A 134 -13.70 9.48 11.08
C ASP A 134 -13.25 8.03 10.86
N HIS A 135 -12.82 7.75 9.63
CA HIS A 135 -12.26 6.48 9.20
C HIS A 135 -10.78 6.32 9.56
N LEU A 136 -10.13 7.38 10.05
CA LEU A 136 -8.69 7.35 10.37
C LEU A 136 -8.40 6.54 11.63
N ASN A 137 -9.38 6.35 12.52
CA ASN A 137 -9.25 5.58 13.76
C ASN A 137 -10.18 4.37 13.88
N ASP A 138 -10.79 3.92 12.77
CA ASP A 138 -11.57 2.67 12.75
C ASP A 138 -10.63 1.47 13.00
N ALA A 139 -10.53 1.04 14.27
CA ALA A 139 -9.71 -0.08 14.72
C ALA A 139 -10.03 -1.42 14.03
N THR A 140 -11.19 -1.51 13.38
CA THR A 140 -11.71 -2.72 12.71
C THR A 140 -10.99 -3.13 11.43
N GLN A 141 -10.13 -2.28 10.85
CA GLN A 141 -9.42 -2.64 9.62
C GLN A 141 -8.24 -3.62 9.84
N ASN A 142 -7.58 -3.57 11.00
CA ASN A 142 -6.47 -4.47 11.32
C ASN A 142 -6.91 -5.91 11.62
N ASP A 143 -8.15 -6.10 12.08
CA ASP A 143 -8.69 -7.43 12.41
C ASP A 143 -9.09 -8.23 11.15
N THR A 144 -9.43 -7.54 10.05
CA THR A 144 -9.93 -8.20 8.84
C THR A 144 -8.79 -8.82 8.02
N PHE A 145 -7.57 -8.25 8.06
CA PHE A 145 -6.41 -8.82 7.35
C PHE A 145 -5.87 -10.06 8.07
N ASN A 146 -5.75 -10.01 9.40
CA ASN A 146 -5.35 -11.16 10.21
C ASN A 146 -6.42 -12.28 10.22
N GLY A 147 -7.72 -11.92 10.19
CA GLY A 147 -8.81 -12.88 10.06
C GLY A 147 -8.86 -13.61 8.70
N LYS A 148 -8.47 -12.94 7.61
CA LYS A 148 -8.40 -13.57 6.27
C LYS A 148 -7.24 -14.55 6.14
N ILE A 149 -6.10 -14.30 6.79
CA ILE A 149 -4.97 -15.24 6.80
C ILE A 149 -5.29 -16.47 7.67
N ALA A 150 -5.91 -16.26 8.84
CA ALA A 150 -6.34 -17.37 9.70
C ALA A 150 -7.41 -18.27 9.03
N ALA A 151 -8.34 -17.69 8.27
CA ALA A 151 -9.33 -18.44 7.51
C ALA A 151 -8.71 -19.29 6.37
N TRP A 152 -7.68 -18.77 5.67
CA TRP A 152 -6.99 -19.50 4.61
C TRP A 152 -6.14 -20.68 5.12
N VAL A 153 -5.52 -20.54 6.30
CA VAL A 153 -4.76 -21.64 6.92
C VAL A 153 -5.70 -22.75 7.38
N MET A 154 -6.89 -22.43 7.90
CA MET A 154 -7.88 -23.43 8.32
C MET A 154 -8.54 -24.16 7.13
N ILE A 155 -8.76 -23.49 6.00
CA ILE A 155 -9.28 -24.14 4.78
C ILE A 155 -8.21 -25.08 4.18
N SER A 156 -6.93 -24.71 4.26
CA SER A 156 -5.82 -25.55 3.76
C SER A 156 -5.60 -26.81 4.63
N ALA A 157 -5.85 -26.72 5.93
CA ALA A 157 -5.79 -27.88 6.85
C ALA A 157 -6.95 -28.87 6.64
N LEU A 158 -8.12 -28.41 6.16
CA LEU A 158 -9.25 -29.29 5.83
C LEU A 158 -9.18 -29.87 4.40
N GLY A 159 -8.54 -29.17 3.45
CA GLY A 159 -8.35 -29.66 2.08
C GLY A 159 -7.33 -30.79 1.92
N THR A 160 -6.40 -30.94 2.86
CA THR A 160 -5.35 -31.99 2.82
C THR A 160 -5.79 -33.33 3.40
N ILE A 161 -6.89 -33.39 4.17
CA ILE A 161 -7.41 -34.65 4.73
C ILE A 161 -8.22 -35.43 3.68
N LEU A 162 -8.85 -34.76 2.71
CA LEU A 162 -9.68 -35.42 1.69
C LEU A 162 -8.90 -35.95 0.47
N THR A 163 -7.70 -35.44 0.19
CA THR A 163 -6.86 -35.93 -0.92
C THR A 163 -5.90 -37.06 -0.52
N GLY A 164 -5.54 -37.16 0.77
CA GLY A 164 -4.66 -38.24 1.27
C GLY A 164 -5.29 -39.64 1.25
N LEU A 165 -6.61 -39.75 1.46
CA LEU A 165 -7.30 -41.05 1.49
C LEU A 165 -7.56 -41.65 0.09
N GLY A 166 -7.70 -40.80 -0.94
CA GLY A 166 -7.91 -41.27 -2.33
C GLY A 166 -6.68 -41.91 -2.97
N VAL A 167 -5.48 -41.40 -2.65
CA VAL A 167 -4.22 -41.89 -3.24
C VAL A 167 -3.79 -43.25 -2.65
N TRP A 168 -4.09 -43.52 -1.37
CA TRP A 168 -3.74 -44.80 -0.74
C TRP A 168 -4.59 -45.97 -1.26
N ALA A 169 -5.86 -45.75 -1.59
CA ALA A 169 -6.74 -46.79 -2.14
C ALA A 169 -6.31 -47.26 -3.54
N ILE A 170 -5.76 -46.35 -4.36
CA ILE A 170 -5.33 -46.66 -5.74
C ILE A 170 -3.98 -47.41 -5.77
N LEU A 171 -3.10 -47.18 -4.80
CA LEU A 171 -1.78 -47.83 -4.72
C LEU A 171 -1.84 -49.28 -4.22
N ARG A 172 -2.90 -49.70 -3.51
CA ARG A 172 -3.04 -51.08 -3.00
C ARG A 172 -3.51 -52.09 -4.07
N SER A 173 -4.16 -51.62 -5.15
CA SER A 173 -4.68 -52.48 -6.23
C SER A 173 -3.58 -53.00 -7.19
N ARG A 174 -2.45 -52.27 -7.32
CA ARG A 174 -1.38 -52.64 -8.28
C ARG A 174 -0.34 -53.64 -7.75
N LYS A 175 -0.31 -53.93 -6.45
CA LYS A 175 0.70 -54.80 -5.84
C LYS A 175 0.35 -56.30 -5.91
N SER A 176 -0.86 -56.66 -6.35
CA SER A 176 -1.33 -58.05 -6.43
C SER A 176 -1.04 -58.74 -7.78
N LYS A 177 -0.69 -57.99 -8.84
CA LYS A 177 -0.51 -58.56 -10.20
C LYS A 177 0.94 -58.73 -10.68
N ARG A 178 1.96 -58.39 -9.89
CA ARG A 178 3.38 -58.59 -10.27
C ARG A 178 4.11 -59.56 -9.33
N LYS A 179 3.46 -60.67 -9.00
CA LYS A 179 4.07 -61.76 -8.21
C LYS A 179 4.30 -63.04 -9.02
N LEU A 180 4.15 -63.01 -10.34
CA LEU A 180 4.47 -64.13 -11.23
C LEU A 180 5.30 -63.61 -12.41
N GLU A 181 6.58 -64.01 -12.44
CA GLU A 181 7.65 -63.89 -13.45
C GLU A 181 8.94 -63.40 -12.76
N ASN A 182 9.64 -64.26 -12.00
CA ASN A 182 10.66 -65.20 -12.48
C ASN A 182 11.67 -64.59 -13.46
N ALA A 183 12.83 -64.14 -12.95
CA ALA A 183 14.13 -64.84 -13.09
C ALA A 183 15.32 -63.89 -12.76
N PRO A 184 16.48 -64.40 -12.28
CA PRO A 184 17.58 -63.59 -11.75
C PRO A 184 18.77 -63.35 -12.71
N LEU A 185 19.42 -62.18 -12.56
CA LEU A 185 20.85 -61.76 -12.66
C LEU A 185 21.75 -62.30 -13.82
N PRO A 186 22.69 -61.49 -14.38
CA PRO A 186 23.93 -61.13 -13.67
C PRO A 186 24.54 -59.72 -13.91
N GLU A 187 25.55 -59.45 -13.08
CA GLU A 187 26.49 -58.34 -12.98
C GLU A 187 27.21 -57.97 -14.30
N PHE A 188 27.68 -56.72 -14.43
CA PHE A 188 29.06 -56.40 -14.84
C PHE A 188 29.40 -54.92 -14.58
N ASP A 189 30.57 -54.72 -13.97
CA ASP A 189 31.24 -53.47 -13.59
C ASP A 189 31.98 -52.80 -14.77
N LEU A 190 32.59 -51.65 -14.47
CA LEU A 190 33.64 -50.87 -15.19
C LEU A 190 33.16 -49.66 -15.99
N ASP A 191 33.35 -48.42 -15.51
CA ASP A 191 34.60 -47.62 -15.38
C ASP A 191 34.91 -46.83 -16.68
N ALA A 192 35.54 -45.66 -16.50
CA ALA A 192 36.03 -44.66 -17.48
C ALA A 192 35.24 -43.34 -17.63
N THR A 193 35.54 -42.36 -16.77
CA THR A 193 35.99 -41.01 -17.20
C THR A 193 37.48 -41.08 -17.57
N PRO A 194 38.18 -40.05 -18.10
CA PRO A 194 37.85 -38.65 -18.45
C PRO A 194 38.28 -38.34 -19.94
N GLU A 195 38.20 -37.16 -20.54
CA GLU A 195 39.05 -35.96 -20.37
C GLU A 195 38.57 -34.84 -21.33
N GLU A 196 39.00 -33.62 -20.96
CA GLU A 196 39.29 -32.38 -21.70
C GLU A 196 39.16 -32.38 -23.25
N ASP A 197 38.90 -31.28 -23.97
CA ASP A 197 39.75 -30.08 -23.92
C ASP A 197 39.23 -28.93 -24.83
N SER A 198 39.63 -27.71 -24.44
CA SER A 198 40.10 -26.61 -25.28
C SER A 198 39.21 -25.78 -26.23
N ALA A 199 39.61 -24.50 -26.27
CA ALA A 199 39.03 -23.30 -26.89
C ALA A 199 39.41 -23.07 -28.37
N SER A 200 38.72 -22.13 -29.03
CA SER A 200 39.22 -21.29 -30.15
C SER A 200 38.13 -20.23 -30.49
N SER A 201 38.38 -18.91 -30.32
CA SER A 201 38.80 -17.93 -31.37
C SER A 201 37.97 -17.97 -32.67
N ALA A 202 37.58 -16.90 -33.34
CA ALA A 202 37.72 -15.44 -33.26
C ALA A 202 36.81 -14.84 -34.38
N GLU A 203 36.91 -13.52 -34.59
CA GLU A 203 36.50 -12.74 -35.80
C GLU A 203 35.00 -12.50 -36.04
N GLU A 204 34.57 -11.45 -36.73
CA GLU A 204 34.93 -10.03 -36.88
C GLU A 204 33.83 -9.47 -37.82
N ALA A 205 33.59 -8.15 -37.77
CA ALA A 205 32.99 -7.32 -38.81
C ALA A 205 31.54 -7.61 -39.28
N PHE A 206 30.67 -6.60 -39.19
CA PHE A 206 30.23 -5.86 -40.38
C PHE A 206 29.51 -4.55 -40.00
N GLN A 207 30.13 -3.46 -40.45
CA GLN A 207 29.65 -2.11 -40.81
C GLN A 207 28.29 -1.59 -40.32
#